data_AF-A0A1V3JWZ7-F1
#
_entry.id   AF-A0A1V3JWZ7-F1
#
_cell.length_a   1.000
_cell.length_b   1.000
_cell.length_c   1.000
_cell.angle_alpha   90.00
_cell.angle_beta   90.00
_cell.angle_gamma   90.00
#
_symmetry.space_group_name_H-M   'P 1'
#
loop_
_entity.id
_entity.type
_entity.pdbx_description
1 polymer ?
#
loop_
_entity_poly.entity_id
_entity_poly.type
_entity_poly.pdbx_seq_one_letter_code
_entity_poly.pdbx_strand_id
1 'polypeptide(L)' 'MSKPIGKFINLSEDWELNYCLKKYSYSESKDNRDNLTSLIKNHIKPYFRLKDSENLSWDQIDEYYKIEPKGLKPNKY' A
#
# COMPACT_ATOMS: atom_id res chain seq x y z
N MET A 1 3.09 4.39 23.31
CA MET A 1 1.89 4.91 22.62
C MET A 1 1.48 3.89 21.56
N SER A 2 0.34 3.23 21.76
CA SER A 2 -0.19 2.24 20.82
C SER A 2 -0.70 2.96 19.58
N LYS A 3 -0.08 2.71 18.42
CA LYS A 3 -0.62 3.18 17.14
C LYS A 3 -2.03 2.57 16.99
N PRO A 4 -3.04 3.31 16.50
CA PRO A 4 -4.36 2.74 16.27
C PRO A 4 -4.23 1.60 15.25
N ILE A 5 -4.44 0.37 15.74
CA ILE A 5 -4.36 -0.85 14.96
C ILE A 5 -5.43 -0.78 13.86
N GLY A 6 -5.03 -1.00 12.60
CA GLY A 6 -5.95 -1.05 11.46
C GLY A 6 -6.34 0.30 10.85
N LYS A 7 -5.85 1.44 11.34
CA LYS A 7 -6.06 2.74 10.67
C LYS A 7 -5.00 3.06 9.60
N PHE A 8 -3.81 2.54 9.78
CA PHE A 8 -2.64 2.85 8.95
C PHE A 8 -1.98 1.58 8.49
N ILE A 9 -1.39 1.61 7.29
CA ILE A 9 -0.62 0.49 6.78
C ILE A 9 0.78 0.49 7.41
N ASN A 10 1.18 -0.64 7.99
CA ASN A 10 2.54 -0.84 8.47
C ASN A 10 3.40 -1.50 7.38
N LEU A 11 4.29 -0.73 6.77
CA LEU A 11 5.20 -1.23 5.74
C LEU A 11 6.30 -2.17 6.28
N SER A 12 6.47 -2.25 7.60
CA SER A 12 7.45 -3.13 8.23
C SER A 12 6.88 -4.50 8.57
N GLU A 13 5.56 -4.70 8.42
CA GLU A 13 4.90 -5.96 8.75
C GLU A 13 4.44 -6.70 7.50
N ASP A 14 5.11 -7.82 7.24
CA ASP A 14 4.87 -8.69 6.10
C ASP A 14 3.40 -9.13 5.97
N TRP A 15 2.74 -9.42 7.09
CA TRP A 15 1.34 -9.86 7.10
C TRP A 15 0.38 -8.75 6.67
N GLU A 16 0.70 -7.48 6.97
CA GLU A 16 -0.14 -6.35 6.60
C GLU A 16 0.04 -5.99 5.12
N LEU A 17 1.27 -6.10 4.61
CA LEU A 17 1.54 -6.01 3.17
C LEU A 17 0.84 -7.13 2.40
N ASN A 18 0.87 -8.38 2.90
CA ASN A 18 0.14 -9.49 2.27
C ASN A 18 -1.38 -9.25 2.28
N TYR A 19 -1.93 -8.75 3.39
CA TYR A 19 -3.34 -8.37 3.46
C TYR A 19 -3.70 -7.30 2.41
N CYS A 20 -2.83 -6.30 2.23
CA CYS A 20 -2.97 -5.27 1.20
C CYS A 20 -2.99 -5.88 -0.21
N LEU A 21 -2.01 -6.72 -0.53
CA LEU A 21 -1.93 -7.41 -1.82
C LEU A 21 -3.19 -8.22 -2.09
N LYS A 22 -3.63 -9.02 -1.12
CA LYS A 22 -4.84 -9.83 -1.22
C LYS A 22 -6.10 -8.98 -1.44
N LYS A 23 -6.22 -7.85 -0.74
CA LYS A 23 -7.33 -6.90 -0.89
C LYS A 23 -7.46 -6.39 -2.33
N TYR A 24 -6.33 -6.18 -3.00
CA TYR A 24 -6.28 -5.73 -4.40
C TYR A 24 -6.09 -6.88 -5.42
N SER A 25 -6.35 -8.14 -5.01
CA SER A 25 -6.25 -9.33 -5.86
C SER A 25 -4.84 -9.61 -6.44
N TYR A 26 -3.80 -9.33 -5.65
CA TYR A 26 -2.42 -9.69 -5.96
C TYR A 26 -1.98 -10.96 -5.25
N SER A 27 -1.06 -11.69 -5.90
CA SER A 27 -0.36 -12.81 -5.27
C SER A 27 0.53 -12.32 -4.13
N GLU A 28 0.49 -13.03 -3.01
CA GLU A 28 1.37 -12.81 -1.87
C GLU A 28 2.78 -13.32 -2.21
N SER A 29 3.63 -12.42 -2.71
CA SER A 29 5.03 -12.72 -3.03
C SER A 29 5.96 -11.66 -2.46
N LYS A 30 7.25 -11.99 -2.30
CA LYS A 30 8.25 -11.00 -1.86
C LYS A 30 8.34 -9.84 -2.85
N ASP A 31 8.42 -10.14 -4.15
CA ASP A 31 8.48 -9.12 -5.21
C ASP A 31 7.26 -8.18 -5.18
N ASN A 32 6.05 -8.72 -4.95
CA ASN A 32 4.84 -7.90 -4.88
C ASN A 32 4.82 -7.02 -3.61
N ARG A 33 5.34 -7.52 -2.48
CA ARG A 33 5.48 -6.71 -1.25
C ARG A 33 6.50 -5.58 -1.43
N ASP A 34 7.62 -5.86 -2.08
CA ASP A 34 8.64 -4.85 -2.41
C ASP A 34 8.08 -3.81 -3.38
N ASN A 35 7.35 -4.24 -4.42
CA ASN A 35 6.65 -3.37 -5.35
C ASN A 35 5.60 -2.50 -4.66
N LEU A 36 4.76 -3.08 -3.78
CA LEU A 36 3.77 -2.36 -3.01
C LEU A 36 4.42 -1.29 -2.11
N THR A 37 5.52 -1.65 -1.45
CA THR A 37 6.27 -0.72 -0.59
C THR A 37 6.87 0.44 -1.40
N SER A 38 7.47 0.12 -2.55
CA SER A 38 8.01 1.12 -3.48
C SER A 38 6.90 2.05 -3.99
N LEU A 39 5.76 1.48 -4.38
CA LEU A 39 4.60 2.22 -4.87
C LEU A 39 4.03 3.16 -3.78
N ILE A 40 3.92 2.67 -2.56
CA ILE A 40 3.47 3.50 -1.43
C ILE A 40 4.41 4.67 -1.19
N LYS A 41 5.73 4.42 -1.13
CA LYS A 41 6.72 5.47 -0.85
C LYS A 41 6.87 6.47 -2.00
N ASN A 42 6.92 5.99 -3.23
CA ASN A 42 7.27 6.81 -4.39
C ASN A 42 6.06 7.43 -5.10
N HIS A 43 4.86 6.86 -4.95
CA HIS A 43 3.66 7.32 -5.66
C HIS A 43 2.55 7.74 -4.69
N ILE A 44 2.12 6.85 -3.79
CA ILE A 44 0.94 7.13 -2.95
C ILE A 44 1.22 8.24 -1.92
N LYS A 45 2.32 8.15 -1.17
CA LYS A 45 2.67 9.18 -0.18
C LYS A 45 2.83 10.56 -0.81
N PRO A 46 3.59 10.74 -1.92
CA PRO A 46 3.68 12.01 -2.62
C PRO A 46 2.33 12.53 -3.13
N TYR A 47 1.44 11.65 -3.61
CA TYR A 47 0.09 12.02 -4.05
C TYR A 47 -0.71 12.68 -2.92
N PHE A 48 -0.62 12.15 -1.70
CA PHE A 48 -1.25 12.73 -0.51
C PHE A 48 -0.38 13.79 0.21
N ARG A 49 0.75 14.19 -0.38
CA ARG A 49 1.73 15.12 0.22
C ARG A 49 2.25 14.67 1.59
N LEU A 50 2.31 13.37 1.82
CA LEU A 50 2.84 12.75 3.03
C LEU A 50 4.35 12.57 2.93
N LYS A 51 5.05 12.78 4.04
CA LYS A 51 6.47 12.47 4.19
C LYS A 51 6.68 10.98 4.41
N ASP A 52 7.89 10.49 4.16
CA ASP A 52 8.24 9.09 4.41
C ASP A 52 8.06 8.65 5.87
N SER A 53 8.22 9.56 6.82
CA SER A 53 7.99 9.32 8.25
C SER A 53 6.51 9.29 8.65
N GLU A 54 5.62 9.77 7.78
CA GLU A 54 4.19 9.81 8.04
C GLU A 54 3.53 8.48 7.66
N ASN A 55 2.53 8.09 8.42
CA ASN A 55 1.77 6.88 8.17
C ASN A 55 0.74 7.13 7.08
N LEU A 56 0.56 6.16 6.20
CA LEU A 56 -0.47 6.17 5.16
C LEU A 56 -1.70 5.41 5.68
N SER A 57 -2.89 5.99 5.57
CA SER A 57 -4.12 5.31 6.00
C SER A 57 -4.62 4.31 4.96
N TRP A 58 -5.38 3.31 5.41
CA TRP A 58 -6.03 2.36 4.51
C TRP A 58 -7.01 3.05 3.55
N ASP A 59 -7.72 4.08 4.02
CA ASP A 59 -8.65 4.88 3.20
C ASP A 59 -7.91 5.61 2.06
N GLN A 60 -6.72 6.14 2.32
CA GLN A 60 -5.90 6.81 1.32
C GLN A 60 -5.42 5.85 0.23
N ILE A 61 -5.03 4.63 0.60
CA ILE A 61 -4.65 3.60 -0.38
C ILE A 61 -5.86 3.21 -1.23
N ASP A 62 -7.02 3.00 -0.60
CA ASP A 62 -8.27 2.70 -1.32
C ASP A 62 -8.67 3.82 -2.28
N GLU A 63 -8.53 5.08 -1.85
CA GLU A 63 -8.78 6.25 -2.69
C GLU A 63 -7.83 6.29 -3.88
N TYR A 64 -6.53 6.13 -3.64
CA TYR A 64 -5.52 6.11 -4.70
C TYR A 64 -5.77 4.97 -5.70
N TYR A 65 -6.11 3.77 -5.21
CA TYR A 65 -6.41 2.61 -6.05
C TYR A 65 -7.63 2.83 -6.95
N LYS A 66 -8.66 3.55 -6.47
CA LYS A 66 -9.85 3.91 -7.27
C LYS A 66 -9.53 4.92 -8.36
N ILE A 67 -8.65 5.89 -8.08
CA ILE A 67 -8.33 7.00 -9.00
C ILE A 67 -7.30 6.56 -10.05
N GLU A 68 -6.27 5.84 -9.62
CA GLU A 68 -5.13 5.47 -10.46
C GLU A 68 -4.83 3.97 -10.36
N PRO A 69 -5.61 3.11 -11.06
CA PRO A 69 -5.32 1.67 -11.07
C PRO A 69 -4.02 1.33 -11.81
N LYS A 70 -3.25 2.31 -12.31
CA LYS A 70 -2.07 2.06 -13.16
C LYS A 70 -0.87 1.50 -12.41
N GLY A 71 -0.65 1.86 -11.13
CA GLY A 71 0.49 1.37 -10.36
C GLY A 71 0.24 -0.01 -9.72
N LEU A 72 -1.03 -0.33 -9.52
CA LEU A 72 -1.51 -1.64 -9.11
C LEU A 72 -2.53 -2.13 -10.15
N LYS A 73 -2.07 -2.35 -11.38
CA LYS A 73 -2.77 -3.27 -12.30
C LYS A 73 -2.15 -4.66 -12.21
N PRO A 74 -2.92 -5.75 -12.01
CA PRO A 74 -2.39 -7.06 -12.27
C PRO A 74 -1.96 -7.08 -13.73
N ASN A 75 -0.75 -7.55 -14.01
CA ASN A 75 -0.41 -8.00 -15.35
C ASN A 75 -1.45 -9.07 -15.68
N LYS A 76 -2.51 -8.68 -16.40
CA LYS A 76 -3.40 -9.63 -17.05
C LYS A 76 -2.53 -10.25 -18.13
N TYR A 77 -2.15 -11.50 -17.88
CA TYR A 77 -1.60 -12.43 -18.86
C TYR A 77 -2.38 -12.35 -20.18
#